data_AF-A0A434CGB5-F1
#
_entry.id   AF-A0A434CGB5-F1
#
_cell.length_a   1.000
_cell.length_b   1.000
_cell.length_c   1.000
_cell.angle_alpha   90.00
_cell.angle_beta   90.00
_cell.angle_gamma   90.00
#
_symmetry.space_group_name_H-M   'P 1'
#
loop_
_entity.id
_entity.type
_entity.pdbx_description
1 polymer ?
#
loop_
_entity_poly.entity_id
_entity_poly.type
_entity_poly.pdbx_seq_one_letter_code
_entity_poly.pdbx_strand_id
1 'polypeptide(L)'
;AMVIRPSAIISVNSPRRFDEMMAEGLMTMAEFGQSVAVTPFTLMGAMSPVTLAGALAQQNAEALFGVVLTQLVRPGAPVMYGAFTSNVDMKSGAPAFGTPENTKANIASGQLARRYGLPYRTTPGSASN
;
A
#
# COMPACT_ATOMS: atom_id res chain seq x y z
N ALA A 1 12.99 -6.83 -26.54
CA ALA A 1 13.00 -7.82 -25.44
C ALA A 1 12.53 -7.11 -24.17
N MET A 2 11.53 -7.65 -23.46
CA MET A 2 11.05 -7.08 -22.20
C MET A 2 12.09 -7.40 -21.11
N VAL A 3 12.89 -6.41 -20.72
CA VAL A 3 13.82 -6.54 -19.60
C VAL A 3 12.99 -6.45 -18.32
N ILE A 4 12.80 -7.58 -17.65
CA ILE A 4 12.14 -7.62 -16.33
C ILE A 4 13.11 -6.99 -15.33
N ARG A 5 12.80 -5.78 -14.86
CA ARG A 5 13.52 -5.14 -13.75
C ARG A 5 12.80 -5.46 -12.44
N PRO A 6 13.51 -5.89 -11.38
CA PRO A 6 12.88 -6.18 -10.09
C PRO A 6 12.20 -4.91 -9.54
N SER A 7 11.09 -5.09 -8.82
CA SER A 7 10.36 -4.02 -8.15
C SER A 7 10.61 -4.07 -6.64
N ALA A 8 10.70 -2.91 -5.98
CA ALA A 8 10.80 -2.82 -4.53
C ALA A 8 9.46 -2.50 -3.88
N ILE A 9 9.29 -2.99 -2.65
CA ILE A 9 8.15 -2.67 -1.80
C ILE A 9 8.58 -1.56 -0.86
N ILE A 10 7.84 -0.45 -0.87
CA ILE A 10 8.04 0.65 0.06
C ILE A 10 6.86 0.64 1.02
N SER A 11 7.08 0.16 2.24
CA SER A 11 6.04 0.06 3.25
C SER A 11 5.82 1.41 3.92
N VAL A 12 4.56 1.82 4.09
CA VAL A 12 4.23 2.96 4.96
C VAL A 12 3.96 2.44 6.35
N ASN A 13 4.55 3.08 7.35
CA ASN A 13 4.35 2.76 8.76
C ASN A 13 3.06 3.43 9.24
N SER A 14 1.93 2.76 9.01
CA SER A 14 0.64 3.32 9.37
C SER A 14 0.49 3.40 10.90
N PRO A 15 -0.14 4.46 11.45
CA PRO A 15 -0.87 5.51 10.73
C PRO A 15 -0.01 6.73 10.35
N ARG A 16 0.00 7.04 9.05
CA ARG A 16 0.48 8.31 8.46
C ARG A 16 1.94 8.65 8.76
N ARG A 17 2.80 7.64 8.82
CA ARG A 17 4.25 7.82 8.99
C ARG A 17 5.01 7.18 7.85
N PHE A 18 5.81 8.00 7.17
CA PHE A 18 6.76 7.53 6.17
C PHE A 18 8.15 7.57 6.82
N ASP A 19 8.68 6.40 7.17
CA ASP A 19 9.96 6.33 7.86
C ASP A 19 11.12 6.72 6.93
N GLU A 20 12.17 7.30 7.51
CA GLU A 20 13.33 7.84 6.79
C GLU A 20 13.96 6.82 5.84
N MET A 21 14.23 5.59 6.32
CA MET A 21 14.78 4.51 5.50
C MET A 21 13.88 4.15 4.29
N MET A 22 12.55 4.20 4.46
CA MET A 22 11.60 3.94 3.38
C MET A 22 11.54 5.12 2.39
N ALA A 23 11.63 6.35 2.89
CA ALA A 23 11.73 7.56 2.05
C ALA A 23 12.99 7.53 1.21
N GLU A 24 14.15 7.33 1.82
CA GLU A 24 15.44 7.23 1.13
C GLU A 24 15.47 6.10 0.10
N GLY A 25 14.96 4.92 0.47
CA GLY A 25 14.85 3.79 -0.45
C GLY A 25 13.95 4.12 -1.65
N LEU A 26 12.81 4.78 -1.42
CA LEU A 26 11.91 5.21 -2.50
C LEU A 26 12.58 6.23 -3.41
N MET A 27 13.20 7.27 -2.85
CA MET A 27 13.86 8.33 -3.61
C MET A 27 15.01 7.75 -4.45
N THR A 28 15.85 6.91 -3.85
CA THR A 28 16.95 6.24 -4.54
C THR A 28 16.43 5.41 -5.72
N MET A 29 15.42 4.57 -5.50
CA MET A 29 14.84 3.74 -6.57
C MET A 29 14.25 4.60 -7.70
N ALA A 30 13.58 5.71 -7.34
CA ALA A 30 13.02 6.65 -8.30
C ALA A 30 14.11 7.34 -9.14
N GLU A 31 15.22 7.79 -8.55
CA GLU A 31 16.36 8.38 -9.26
C GLU A 31 16.89 7.44 -10.35
N PHE A 32 17.03 6.14 -10.04
CA PHE A 32 17.46 5.11 -10.99
C PHE A 32 16.34 4.61 -11.93
N GLY A 33 15.11 5.14 -11.82
CA GLY A 33 13.97 4.75 -12.63
C GLY A 33 13.55 3.29 -12.41
N GLN A 34 13.82 2.76 -11.22
CA GLN A 34 13.38 1.44 -10.80
C GLN A 34 11.97 1.52 -10.26
N SER A 35 11.17 0.46 -10.48
CA SER A 35 9.78 0.48 -10.05
C SER A 35 9.62 0.21 -8.56
N VAL A 36 8.69 0.93 -7.95
CA VAL A 36 8.33 0.75 -6.53
C VAL A 36 6.83 0.53 -6.37
N ALA A 37 6.45 -0.26 -5.37
CA ALA A 37 5.07 -0.38 -4.90
C ALA A 37 4.94 0.26 -3.52
N VAL A 38 4.33 1.44 -3.45
CA VAL A 38 4.05 2.14 -2.18
C VAL A 38 2.89 1.43 -1.49
N THR A 39 3.17 0.73 -0.41
CA THR A 39 2.25 -0.21 0.23
C THR A 39 2.00 0.19 1.68
N PRO A 40 0.92 0.94 1.97
CA PRO A 40 0.50 1.16 3.34
C PRO A 40 0.07 -0.15 4.00
N PHE A 41 0.44 -0.32 5.26
CA PHE A 41 0.13 -1.51 6.05
C PHE A 41 -0.84 -1.16 7.18
N THR A 42 -2.13 -1.40 6.94
CA THR A 42 -3.19 -1.02 7.86
C THR A 42 -3.92 -2.24 8.38
N LEU A 43 -4.10 -2.27 9.70
CA LEU A 43 -4.99 -3.18 10.40
C LEU A 43 -6.12 -2.36 11.03
N MET A 44 -7.34 -2.54 10.54
CA MET A 44 -8.55 -1.92 11.05
C MET A 44 -8.77 -2.32 12.50
N GLY A 45 -8.90 -1.32 13.37
CA GLY A 45 -9.01 -1.51 14.81
C GLY A 45 -7.67 -1.44 15.55
N ALA A 46 -6.54 -1.31 14.85
CA ALA A 46 -5.21 -1.14 15.46
C ALA A 46 -4.44 0.06 14.89
N MET A 47 -4.13 0.04 13.59
CA MET A 47 -3.31 1.08 12.90
C MET A 47 -4.13 1.95 11.94
N SER A 48 -5.44 1.71 11.87
CA SER A 48 -6.39 2.48 11.08
C SER A 48 -7.78 2.40 11.73
N PRO A 49 -8.71 3.32 11.39
CA PRO A 49 -10.09 3.24 11.88
C PRO A 49 -10.71 1.86 11.64
N VAL A 50 -11.53 1.39 12.57
CA VAL A 50 -12.18 0.06 12.48
C VAL A 50 -13.14 -0.05 11.28
N THR A 51 -13.61 1.09 10.76
CA THR A 51 -14.51 1.11 9.60
C THR A 51 -13.73 0.97 8.29
N LEU A 52 -14.28 0.19 7.35
CA LEU A 52 -13.68 -0.01 6.03
C LEU A 52 -13.45 1.31 5.29
N ALA A 53 -14.41 2.23 5.33
CA ALA A 53 -14.30 3.52 4.64
C ALA A 53 -13.18 4.39 5.25
N GLY A 54 -13.07 4.44 6.57
CA GLY A 54 -12.02 5.20 7.25
C GLY A 54 -10.63 4.63 6.99
N ALA A 55 -10.50 3.31 7.01
CA ALA A 55 -9.25 2.63 6.72
C ALA A 55 -8.82 2.82 5.25
N LEU A 56 -9.75 2.68 4.30
CA LEU A 56 -9.49 2.92 2.89
C LEU A 56 -9.09 4.37 2.62
N ALA A 57 -9.73 5.34 3.28
CA ALA A 57 -9.37 6.75 3.15
C ALA A 57 -7.94 7.01 3.65
N GLN A 58 -7.57 6.46 4.80
CA GLN A 58 -6.22 6.57 5.35
C GLN A 58 -5.18 5.88 4.44
N GLN A 59 -5.42 4.62 4.06
CA GLN A 59 -4.54 3.88 3.15
C GLN A 59 -4.35 4.66 1.84
N ASN A 60 -5.44 5.17 1.26
CA ASN A 60 -5.38 5.92 0.01
C ASN A 60 -4.52 7.18 0.14
N ALA A 61 -4.65 7.92 1.24
CA ALA A 61 -3.80 9.08 1.50
C ALA A 61 -2.32 8.70 1.63
N GLU A 62 -2.01 7.63 2.36
CA GLU A 62 -0.64 7.14 2.55
C GLU A 62 -0.02 6.63 1.23
N ALA A 63 -0.78 5.89 0.42
CA ALA A 63 -0.31 5.41 -0.88
C ALA A 63 -0.05 6.57 -1.85
N LEU A 64 -0.98 7.53 -1.94
CA LEU A 64 -0.83 8.69 -2.80
C LEU A 64 0.33 9.60 -2.37
N PHE A 65 0.61 9.71 -1.07
CA PHE A 65 1.78 10.43 -0.58
C PHE A 65 3.08 9.86 -1.18
N GLY A 66 3.28 8.55 -1.10
CA GLY A 66 4.47 7.92 -1.67
C GLY A 66 4.50 8.00 -3.20
N VAL A 67 3.36 7.87 -3.88
CA VAL A 67 3.26 8.06 -5.35
C VAL A 67 3.72 9.45 -5.75
N VAL A 68 3.22 10.48 -5.07
CA VAL A 68 3.60 11.88 -5.33
C VAL A 68 5.08 12.09 -5.04
N LEU A 69 5.60 11.58 -3.92
CA LEU A 69 7.03 11.64 -3.62
C LEU A 69 7.88 11.01 -4.72
N THR A 70 7.49 9.84 -5.25
CA THR A 70 8.19 9.20 -6.38
C THR A 70 8.23 10.12 -7.60
N GLN A 71 7.11 10.76 -7.93
CA GLN A 71 7.05 11.67 -9.09
C GLN A 71 7.80 13.00 -8.85
N LEU A 72 7.89 13.47 -7.60
CA LEU A 72 8.67 14.66 -7.25
C LEU A 72 10.17 14.43 -7.41
N VAL A 73 10.66 13.22 -7.10
CA VAL A 73 12.07 12.84 -7.26
C VAL A 73 12.43 12.72 -8.74
N ARG A 74 11.60 11.99 -9.50
CA ARG A 74 11.80 11.82 -10.94
C ARG A 74 10.46 11.69 -11.65
N PRO A 75 10.02 12.72 -12.38
CA PRO A 75 8.80 12.64 -13.20
C PRO A 75 8.86 11.45 -14.17
N GLY A 76 7.80 10.63 -14.17
CA GLY A 76 7.71 9.42 -14.98
C GLY A 76 8.41 8.19 -14.40
N ALA A 77 8.97 8.26 -13.19
CA ALA A 77 9.46 7.08 -12.50
C ALA A 77 8.30 6.07 -12.29
N PRO A 78 8.51 4.77 -12.60
CA PRO A 78 7.45 3.78 -12.49
C PRO A 78 7.04 3.55 -11.03
N VAL A 79 5.75 3.67 -10.74
CA VAL A 79 5.20 3.46 -9.40
C VAL A 79 3.87 2.73 -9.46
N MET A 80 3.66 1.84 -8.50
CA MET A 80 2.42 1.08 -8.32
C MET A 80 1.70 1.53 -7.06
N TYR A 81 0.37 1.57 -7.13
CA TYR A 81 -0.48 1.71 -5.96
C TYR A 81 -0.48 0.38 -5.22
N GLY A 82 0.17 0.33 -4.05
CA GLY A 82 0.15 -0.80 -3.14
C GLY A 82 -0.93 -0.66 -2.09
N ALA A 83 -1.49 -1.79 -1.67
CA ALA A 83 -2.47 -1.84 -0.57
C ALA A 83 -2.25 -3.09 0.29
N PHE A 84 -2.22 -2.88 1.60
CA PHE A 84 -2.39 -3.94 2.58
C PHE A 84 -3.35 -3.40 3.65
N THR A 85 -4.65 -3.63 3.47
CA THR A 85 -5.67 -3.33 4.47
C THR A 85 -6.34 -4.62 4.91
N SER A 86 -6.30 -4.89 6.21
CA SER A 86 -7.02 -5.99 6.84
C SER A 86 -7.61 -5.56 8.18
N ASN A 87 -8.25 -6.46 8.92
CA ASN A 87 -8.71 -6.20 10.29
C ASN A 87 -7.93 -7.02 11.31
N VAL A 88 -8.06 -6.65 12.59
CA VAL A 88 -7.67 -7.53 13.69
C VAL A 88 -8.85 -8.44 14.06
N ASP A 89 -8.55 -9.60 14.64
CA ASP A 89 -9.53 -10.37 15.39
C ASP A 89 -9.83 -9.66 16.72
N MET A 90 -11.09 -9.32 16.96
CA MET A 90 -11.47 -8.51 18.13
C MET A 90 -11.37 -9.27 19.46
N LYS A 91 -11.25 -10.61 19.43
CA LYS A 91 -11.11 -11.43 20.63
C LYS A 91 -9.65 -11.55 21.08
N SER A 92 -8.74 -11.80 20.15
CA SER A 92 -7.32 -12.04 20.42
C SER A 92 -6.42 -10.82 20.15
N GLY A 93 -6.89 -9.85 19.35
CA GLY A 93 -6.11 -8.74 18.84
C GLY A 93 -5.13 -9.11 17.73
N ALA A 94 -5.09 -10.39 17.31
CA ALA A 94 -4.18 -10.85 16.27
C ALA A 94 -4.56 -10.29 14.89
N PRO A 95 -3.59 -10.06 13.97
CA PRO A 95 -3.90 -9.75 12.58
C PRO A 95 -4.73 -10.87 11.96
N ALA A 96 -5.88 -10.50 11.37
CA ALA A 96 -6.73 -11.43 10.64
C ALA A 96 -6.58 -11.18 9.14
N PHE A 97 -6.26 -12.20 8.37
CA PHE A 97 -6.12 -12.21 6.91
C PHE A 97 -7.14 -13.15 6.27
N GLY A 98 -7.52 -12.88 5.02
CA GLY A 98 -8.53 -13.67 4.31
C GLY A 98 -9.96 -13.42 4.77
N THR A 99 -10.19 -12.37 5.56
CA THR A 99 -11.52 -11.98 6.04
C THR A 99 -12.36 -11.33 4.93
N PRO A 100 -13.69 -11.27 5.10
CA PRO A 100 -14.55 -10.48 4.21
C PRO A 100 -14.11 -9.02 4.11
N GLU A 101 -13.66 -8.43 5.20
CA GLU A 101 -13.16 -7.06 5.28
C GLU A 101 -11.88 -6.87 4.46
N ASN A 102 -10.93 -7.80 4.56
CA ASN A 102 -9.72 -7.81 3.75
C ASN A 102 -10.06 -7.91 2.25
N THR A 103 -10.97 -8.81 1.89
CA THR A 103 -11.42 -8.99 0.49
C THR A 103 -12.07 -7.72 -0.05
N LYS A 104 -12.98 -7.11 0.71
CA LYS A 104 -13.62 -5.84 0.33
C LYS A 104 -12.59 -4.72 0.17
N ALA A 105 -11.61 -4.65 1.07
CA ALA A 105 -10.56 -3.64 0.99
C ALA A 105 -9.68 -3.81 -0.25
N ASN A 106 -9.35 -5.05 -0.64
CA ASN A 106 -8.61 -5.34 -1.86
C ASN A 106 -9.37 -4.93 -3.12
N ILE A 107 -10.67 -5.23 -3.19
CA ILE A 107 -11.51 -4.83 -4.33
C ILE A 107 -11.60 -3.30 -4.44
N ALA A 108 -11.89 -2.62 -3.34
CA ALA A 108 -12.01 -1.17 -3.32
C ALA A 108 -10.68 -0.48 -3.65
N SER A 109 -9.57 -0.99 -3.12
CA SER A 109 -8.22 -0.50 -3.43
C SER A 109 -7.88 -0.67 -4.91
N GLY A 110 -8.27 -1.80 -5.52
CA GLY A 110 -8.13 -1.99 -6.96
C GLY A 110 -8.98 -1.03 -7.79
N GLN A 111 -10.15 -0.60 -7.30
CA GLN A 111 -10.94 0.47 -7.94
C GLN A 111 -10.26 1.85 -7.81
N LEU A 112 -9.68 2.16 -6.65
CA LEU A 112 -8.91 3.39 -6.42
C LEU A 112 -7.67 3.45 -7.32
N ALA A 113 -6.88 2.37 -7.40
CA ALA A 113 -5.72 2.31 -8.29
C ALA A 113 -6.10 2.57 -9.75
N ARG A 114 -7.19 1.96 -10.25
CA ARG A 114 -7.73 2.22 -11.59
C ARG A 114 -8.19 3.67 -11.77
N ARG A 115 -8.81 4.28 -10.75
CA ARG A 115 -9.20 5.69 -10.78
C ARG A 115 -8.01 6.63 -10.99
N TYR A 116 -6.85 6.29 -10.45
CA TYR A 116 -5.62 7.08 -10.63
C TYR A 116 -4.80 6.66 -11.86
N GLY A 117 -5.23 5.65 -12.62
CA GLY A 117 -4.47 5.12 -13.76
C GLY A 117 -3.17 4.41 -13.36
N LEU A 118 -3.09 3.89 -12.13
CA LEU A 118 -1.89 3.24 -11.60
C LEU A 118 -2.02 1.70 -11.61
N PRO A 119 -0.92 0.96 -11.85
CA PRO A 119 -0.91 -0.48 -11.60
C PRO A 119 -1.16 -0.77 -10.12
N TYR A 120 -1.89 -1.85 -9.85
CA TYR A 120 -2.31 -2.22 -8.51
C TYR A 120 -1.52 -3.42 -7.99
N ARG A 121 -0.97 -3.30 -6.78
CA ARG A 121 -0.33 -4.40 -6.05
C ARG A 121 -1.06 -4.63 -4.73
N THR A 122 -1.43 -5.87 -4.48
CA THR A 122 -2.11 -6.30 -3.24
C THR A 122 -1.55 -7.61 -2.75
N THR A 123 -1.90 -8.00 -1.53
CA THR A 123 -1.64 -9.35 -1.03
C THR A 123 -2.78 -10.29 -1.41
N PRO A 124 -2.47 -11.55 -1.78
CA PRO A 124 -3.48 -12.58 -1.83
C PRO A 124 -4.00 -12.79 -0.39
N GLY A 125 -5.32 -12.93 -0.23
CA GLY A 125 -5.93 -13.21 1.06
C GLY A 125 -5.51 -14.60 1.54
N SER A 126 -4.37 -14.70 2.23
CA SER A 126 -3.95 -15.93 2.89
C SER A 126 -4.88 -16.17 4.07
N ALA A 127 -5.44 -17.37 4.20
CA ALA A 127 -6.29 -17.72 5.32
C ALA A 127 -5.48 -17.68 6.63
N SER A 128 -6.05 -17.05 7.66
CA SER A 128 -5.56 -17.21 9.04
C SER A 128 -6.05 -18.57 9.54
N ASN A 129 -5.16 -19.36 10.19
CA ASN A 129 -5.58 -20.58 10.86
C ASN A 129 -6.24 -20.29 12.22
#